data_AF-A0A3D2C3W6-F1
#
_entry.id   AF-A0A3D2C3W6-F1
#
_cell.length_a   1.000
_cell.length_b   1.000
_cell.length_c   1.000
_cell.angle_alpha   90.00
_cell.angle_beta   90.00
_cell.angle_gamma   90.00
#
_symmetry.space_group_name_H-M   'P 1'
#
loop_
_entity.id
_entity.type
_entity.pdbx_description
1 polymer ?
#
loop_
_entity_poly.entity_id
_entity_poly.type
_entity_poly.pdbx_seq_one_letter_code
_entity_poly.pdbx_strand_id
1 'polypeptide(L)'
;MPHQGALSAPGSKPLVDYLIRQEPRVQRGGWYSHAMHPPTHGMIGWLTGCGLAHRRDRVLVTAASLMPDIDGIVILCGEALYGQWHHTFGHNLSMGLVIAVGAAVVARQRAATAALVFVAFHVHLLCDLLGSGSGWGIPWLWPWSAQEWMLEPPLQWELVSWQNILTTVICIMAIAVVGARRGRTIVEVVSVRADTAVVEVMQRRLAWVRTRR
;
A
#
# COMPACT_ATOMS: atom_id res chain seq x y z
N MET A 1 -36.58 1.05 -60.08
CA MET A 1 -36.79 -0.13 -59.21
C MET A 1 -35.91 0.02 -57.97
N PRO A 2 -36.48 -0.12 -56.76
CA PRO A 2 -35.79 0.06 -55.49
C PRO A 2 -35.20 -1.26 -54.99
N HIS A 3 -34.07 -1.22 -54.28
CA HIS A 3 -33.73 -2.26 -53.29
C HIS A 3 -33.23 -1.60 -52.01
N GLN A 4 -33.97 -1.90 -50.94
CA GLN A 4 -33.71 -1.61 -49.54
C GLN A 4 -32.73 -2.63 -48.92
N GLY A 5 -32.15 -2.26 -47.77
CA GLY A 5 -31.60 -3.18 -46.77
C GLY A 5 -30.09 -2.99 -46.57
N ALA A 6 -29.54 -2.83 -45.37
CA ALA A 6 -30.07 -3.01 -44.04
C ALA A 6 -29.26 -2.19 -43.02
N LEU A 7 -29.94 -1.78 -41.95
CA LEU A 7 -29.38 -1.22 -40.72
C LEU A 7 -28.53 -2.28 -40.02
N SER A 8 -27.26 -1.96 -39.75
CA SER A 8 -26.42 -2.72 -38.83
C SER A 8 -26.44 -2.05 -37.46
N ALA A 9 -27.01 -2.74 -36.47
CA ALA A 9 -27.02 -2.33 -35.08
C ALA A 9 -25.59 -2.24 -34.49
N PRO A 10 -25.32 -1.34 -33.53
CA PRO A 10 -24.03 -1.29 -32.85
C PRO A 10 -23.92 -2.49 -31.89
N GLY A 11 -23.03 -3.41 -32.22
CA GLY A 11 -22.72 -4.58 -31.41
C GLY A 11 -22.09 -4.17 -30.07
N SER A 12 -22.76 -4.53 -28.99
CA SER A 12 -22.24 -4.55 -27.63
C SER A 12 -21.07 -5.55 -27.53
N LYS A 13 -19.83 -5.07 -27.71
CA LYS A 13 -18.60 -5.77 -27.28
C LYS A 13 -17.56 -4.84 -26.65
N PRO A 14 -17.86 -4.01 -25.63
CA PRO A 14 -16.80 -3.20 -25.01
C PRO A 14 -15.81 -4.05 -24.20
N LEU A 15 -16.30 -5.10 -23.53
CA LEU A 15 -15.50 -5.80 -22.51
C LEU A 15 -14.49 -6.80 -23.08
N VAL A 16 -14.85 -7.51 -24.15
CA VAL A 16 -13.97 -8.54 -24.76
C VAL A 16 -12.89 -7.88 -25.61
N ASP A 17 -13.23 -6.82 -26.34
CA ASP A 17 -12.24 -6.04 -27.10
C ASP A 17 -11.31 -5.27 -26.16
N TYR A 18 -11.76 -4.87 -24.96
CA TYR A 18 -10.92 -4.26 -23.93
C TYR A 18 -9.88 -5.23 -23.35
N LEU A 19 -10.25 -6.50 -23.12
CA LEU A 19 -9.30 -7.52 -22.62
C LEU A 19 -8.26 -7.92 -23.67
N ILE A 20 -8.57 -7.80 -24.97
CA ILE A 20 -7.69 -8.19 -26.07
C ILE A 20 -6.79 -7.02 -26.54
N ARG A 21 -7.19 -5.77 -26.34
CA ARG A 21 -6.46 -4.58 -26.81
C ARG A 21 -5.45 -4.02 -25.80
N GLN A 22 -5.12 -4.77 -24.75
CA GLN A 22 -3.91 -4.49 -23.96
C GLN A 22 -2.72 -5.08 -24.70
N GLU A 23 -2.17 -4.31 -25.64
CA GLU A 23 -0.82 -4.56 -26.15
C GLU A 23 0.11 -4.81 -24.95
N PRO A 24 0.90 -5.88 -24.93
CA PRO A 24 1.81 -6.13 -23.84
C PRO A 24 2.73 -4.90 -23.72
N ARG A 25 2.70 -4.22 -22.56
CA ARG A 25 3.59 -3.11 -22.23
C ARG A 25 5.02 -3.65 -22.14
N VAL A 26 5.63 -3.92 -23.29
CA VAL A 26 7.07 -4.14 -23.39
C VAL A 26 7.69 -2.76 -23.48
N GLN A 27 7.91 -2.13 -22.32
CA GLN A 27 8.86 -1.02 -22.23
C GLN A 27 10.23 -1.57 -22.68
N ARG A 28 10.67 -1.11 -23.85
CA ARG A 28 12.05 -1.29 -24.32
C ARG A 28 12.95 -0.37 -23.48
N GLY A 29 13.68 -0.93 -22.53
CA GLY A 29 14.71 -0.20 -21.79
C GLY A 29 14.95 -0.87 -20.45
N GLY A 30 16.20 -1.28 -20.19
CA GLY A 30 16.56 -2.18 -19.10
C GLY A 30 16.33 -1.64 -17.68
N TRP A 31 16.40 -2.60 -16.75
CA TRP A 31 16.44 -2.51 -15.29
C TRP A 31 15.09 -2.40 -14.58
N TYR A 32 14.34 -3.51 -14.53
CA TYR A 32 13.31 -3.70 -13.50
C TYR A 32 13.98 -3.94 -12.16
N SER A 33 14.11 -2.88 -11.37
CA SER A 33 14.39 -2.98 -9.94
C SER A 33 13.21 -3.68 -9.29
N HIS A 34 13.36 -4.95 -8.90
CA HIS A 34 12.27 -5.74 -8.33
C HIS A 34 11.67 -5.00 -7.12
N ALA A 35 10.50 -4.40 -7.33
CA ALA A 35 9.83 -3.62 -6.33
C ALA A 35 9.08 -4.52 -5.36
N MET A 36 9.36 -4.36 -4.08
CA MET A 36 8.47 -3.67 -3.15
C MET A 36 9.35 -3.20 -1.99
N HIS A 37 8.94 -2.20 -1.22
CA HIS A 37 9.52 -1.98 0.12
C HIS A 37 8.51 -2.33 1.22
N PRO A 38 7.94 -3.56 1.27
CA PRO A 38 6.85 -3.90 2.20
C PRO A 38 7.18 -3.58 3.66
N PRO A 39 8.43 -3.74 4.15
CA PRO A 39 8.78 -3.32 5.49
C PRO A 39 8.46 -1.85 5.79
N THR A 40 8.61 -0.94 4.83
CA THR A 40 8.35 0.49 5.06
C THR A 40 6.88 0.80 5.08
N HIS A 41 6.08 0.21 4.18
CA HIS A 41 4.62 0.29 4.25
C HIS A 41 4.10 -0.23 5.60
N GLY A 42 4.61 -1.38 6.06
CA GLY A 42 4.27 -1.93 7.37
C GLY A 42 4.67 -1.02 8.53
N MET A 43 5.87 -0.42 8.49
CA MET A 43 6.31 0.55 9.50
C MET A 43 5.43 1.80 9.55
N ILE A 44 5.11 2.38 8.38
CA ILE A 44 4.24 3.53 8.27
C ILE A 44 2.82 3.19 8.77
N GLY A 45 2.27 2.04 8.37
CA GLY A 45 0.96 1.59 8.84
C GLY A 45 0.92 1.38 10.35
N TRP A 46 1.93 0.73 10.92
CA TRP A 46 2.02 0.63 12.38
C TRP A 46 2.11 1.99 13.07
N LEU A 47 2.91 2.92 12.56
CA LEU A 47 3.01 4.28 13.09
C LEU A 47 1.67 5.04 13.02
N THR A 48 0.93 4.90 11.92
CA THR A 48 -0.44 5.43 11.76
C THR A 48 -1.37 4.89 12.85
N GLY A 49 -1.29 3.59 13.14
CA GLY A 49 -2.13 2.92 14.13
C GLY A 49 -1.64 3.01 15.58
N CYS A 50 -0.38 3.38 15.83
CA CYS A 50 0.28 3.14 17.13
C CYS A 50 -0.37 3.84 18.33
N GLY A 51 -1.23 4.84 18.08
CA GLY A 51 -2.02 5.52 19.12
C GLY A 51 -3.17 4.70 19.68
N LEU A 52 -3.67 3.71 18.95
CA LEU A 52 -4.84 2.91 19.35
C LEU A 52 -4.60 2.14 20.65
N ALA A 53 -5.64 2.05 21.49
CA ALA A 53 -5.57 1.40 22.80
C ALA A 53 -5.28 -0.10 22.69
N HIS A 54 -6.01 -0.82 21.82
CA HIS A 54 -5.90 -2.27 21.71
C HIS A 54 -4.84 -2.69 20.68
N ARG A 55 -4.00 -3.68 21.05
CA ARG A 55 -3.02 -4.30 20.13
C ARG A 55 -3.68 -4.81 18.86
N ARG A 56 -4.84 -5.46 18.99
CA ARG A 56 -5.62 -5.97 17.85
C ARG A 56 -5.83 -4.89 16.79
N ASP A 57 -6.25 -3.71 17.21
CA ASP A 57 -6.56 -2.61 16.29
C ASP A 57 -5.28 -2.07 15.63
N ARG A 58 -4.17 -1.98 16.38
CA ARG A 58 -2.86 -1.61 15.81
C ARG A 58 -2.40 -2.59 14.74
N VAL A 59 -2.52 -3.89 15.02
CA VAL A 59 -2.19 -4.96 14.07
C VAL A 59 -3.07 -4.88 12.83
N LEU A 60 -4.37 -4.56 12.97
CA LEU A 60 -5.27 -4.39 11.83
C LEU A 60 -4.82 -3.22 10.93
N VAL A 61 -4.43 -2.08 11.50
CA VAL A 61 -3.91 -0.95 10.72
C VAL A 61 -2.60 -1.31 10.01
N THR A 62 -1.68 -2.01 10.69
CA THR A 62 -0.43 -2.49 10.07
C THR A 62 -0.66 -3.52 8.97
N ALA A 63 -1.60 -4.46 9.18
CA ALA A 63 -1.92 -5.45 8.15
C ALA A 63 -2.55 -4.78 6.94
N ALA A 64 -3.47 -3.84 7.16
CA ALA A 64 -4.13 -3.10 6.09
C ALA A 64 -3.16 -2.30 5.21
N SER A 65 -2.07 -1.78 5.77
CA SER A 65 -1.03 -1.10 4.98
C SER A 65 -0.14 -2.05 4.17
N LEU A 66 -0.31 -3.37 4.29
CA LEU A 66 0.40 -4.37 3.50
C LEU A 66 -0.53 -5.13 2.56
N MET A 67 -1.84 -4.97 2.71
CA MET A 67 -2.83 -5.67 1.91
C MET A 67 -2.84 -5.27 0.42
N PRO A 68 -2.61 -4.01 0.02
CA PRO A 68 -2.56 -3.65 -1.39
C PRO A 68 -1.53 -4.51 -2.14
N ASP A 69 -0.34 -4.66 -1.56
CA ASP A 69 0.79 -5.42 -2.09
C ASP A 69 0.54 -6.92 -2.32
N ILE A 70 -0.55 -7.48 -1.80
CA ILE A 70 -0.87 -8.91 -2.01
C ILE A 70 -1.08 -9.22 -3.50
N ASP A 71 -1.55 -8.25 -4.30
CA ASP A 71 -1.63 -8.42 -5.75
C ASP A 71 -0.26 -8.53 -6.44
N GLY A 72 0.82 -8.22 -5.74
CA GLY A 72 2.20 -8.47 -6.17
C GLY A 72 2.55 -9.95 -6.30
N ILE A 73 1.71 -10.85 -5.74
CA ILE A 73 1.82 -12.31 -5.96
C ILE A 73 1.80 -12.68 -7.46
N VAL A 74 1.27 -11.80 -8.32
CA VAL A 74 1.29 -11.96 -9.77
C VAL A 74 2.72 -12.07 -10.33
N ILE A 75 3.75 -11.65 -9.59
CA ILE A 75 5.16 -11.90 -9.97
C ILE A 75 5.47 -13.37 -10.21
N LEU A 76 4.78 -14.28 -9.51
CA LEU A 76 4.91 -15.72 -9.72
C LEU A 76 4.45 -16.18 -11.11
N CYS A 77 3.67 -15.34 -11.81
CA CYS A 77 3.21 -15.55 -13.18
C CYS A 77 4.10 -14.86 -14.23
N GLY A 78 5.18 -14.17 -13.80
CA GLY A 78 6.15 -13.51 -14.67
C GLY A 78 6.11 -11.98 -14.60
N GLU A 79 7.25 -11.36 -14.91
CA GLU A 79 7.47 -9.91 -14.78
C GLU A 79 6.50 -9.07 -15.62
N ALA A 80 6.16 -9.53 -16.83
CA ALA A 80 5.22 -8.82 -17.70
C ALA A 80 3.82 -8.73 -17.09
N LEU A 81 3.33 -9.84 -16.49
CA LEU A 81 2.04 -9.85 -15.82
C LEU A 81 2.09 -9.06 -14.51
N TYR A 82 3.20 -9.11 -13.79
CA TYR A 82 3.41 -8.30 -12.59
C TYR A 82 3.29 -6.81 -12.87
N GLY A 83 4.03 -6.29 -13.86
CA GLY A 83 3.98 -4.87 -14.23
C GLY A 83 2.59 -4.42 -14.71
N GLN A 84 1.81 -5.34 -15.29
CA GLN A 84 0.45 -5.06 -15.73
C GLN A 84 -0.56 -5.01 -14.57
N TRP A 85 -0.44 -5.90 -13.57
CA TRP A 85 -1.53 -6.16 -12.62
C TRP A 85 -1.25 -5.74 -11.17
N HIS A 86 0.01 -5.54 -10.77
CA HIS A 86 0.37 -5.27 -9.36
C HIS A 86 -0.15 -3.92 -8.82
N HIS A 87 -0.50 -2.93 -9.63
CA HIS A 87 -1.21 -1.73 -9.13
C HIS A 87 -2.70 -1.74 -9.46
N THR A 88 -3.27 -2.86 -9.91
CA THR A 88 -4.66 -2.88 -10.37
C THR A 88 -5.61 -3.38 -9.28
N PHE A 89 -5.38 -4.57 -8.73
CA PHE A 89 -6.39 -5.24 -7.90
C PHE A 89 -6.41 -4.73 -6.44
N GLY A 90 -5.23 -4.50 -5.87
CA GLY A 90 -5.03 -4.10 -4.48
C GLY A 90 -5.02 -2.60 -4.25
N HIS A 91 -4.72 -1.82 -5.30
CA HIS A 91 -4.37 -0.39 -5.20
C HIS A 91 -5.51 0.55 -5.61
N ASN A 92 -6.77 0.15 -5.43
CA ASN A 92 -7.95 0.94 -5.79
C ASN A 92 -8.87 1.20 -4.60
N LEU A 93 -9.76 2.20 -4.70
CA LEU A 93 -10.68 2.55 -3.61
C LEU A 93 -11.57 1.41 -3.17
N SER A 94 -12.06 0.60 -4.12
CA SER A 94 -12.93 -0.53 -3.79
C SER A 94 -12.24 -1.42 -2.76
N MET A 95 -10.97 -1.71 -3.00
CA MET A 95 -10.15 -2.47 -2.07
C MET A 95 -9.95 -1.73 -0.75
N GLY A 96 -9.63 -0.43 -0.78
CA GLY A 96 -9.50 0.38 0.44
C GLY A 96 -10.76 0.38 1.32
N LEU A 97 -11.94 0.45 0.72
CA LEU A 97 -13.22 0.37 1.42
C LEU A 97 -13.49 -1.03 1.99
N VAL A 98 -13.22 -2.08 1.20
CA VAL A 98 -13.36 -3.48 1.65
C VAL A 98 -12.46 -3.75 2.86
N ILE A 99 -11.20 -3.31 2.81
CA ILE A 99 -10.24 -3.47 3.91
C ILE A 99 -10.71 -2.69 5.15
N ALA A 100 -11.15 -1.44 4.98
CA ALA A 100 -11.65 -0.61 6.09
C ALA A 100 -12.90 -1.19 6.77
N VAL A 101 -13.87 -1.65 5.98
CA VAL A 101 -15.09 -2.30 6.49
C VAL A 101 -14.74 -3.63 7.18
N GLY A 102 -13.91 -4.45 6.54
CA GLY A 102 -13.45 -5.72 7.10
C GLY A 102 -12.77 -5.53 8.45
N ALA A 103 -11.86 -4.55 8.56
CA ALA A 103 -11.23 -4.20 9.82
C ALA A 103 -12.23 -3.69 10.87
N ALA A 104 -13.23 -2.88 10.48
CA ALA A 104 -14.25 -2.37 11.39
C ALA A 104 -15.07 -3.49 12.05
N VAL A 105 -15.38 -4.57 11.32
CA VAL A 105 -16.15 -5.72 11.82
C VAL A 105 -15.41 -6.42 12.97
N VAL A 106 -14.08 -6.55 12.85
CA VAL A 106 -13.25 -7.27 13.82
C VAL A 106 -12.60 -6.36 14.86
N ALA A 107 -12.53 -5.05 14.65
CA ALA A 107 -11.88 -4.11 15.55
C ALA A 107 -12.57 -3.99 16.91
N ARG A 108 -11.79 -3.64 17.93
CA ARG A 108 -12.29 -3.25 19.26
C ARG A 108 -12.77 -1.79 19.22
N GLN A 109 -11.98 -0.88 18.66
CA GLN A 109 -12.36 0.51 18.42
C GLN A 109 -12.81 0.69 16.96
N ARG A 110 -14.01 0.19 16.63
CA ARG A 110 -14.49 0.03 15.25
C ARG A 110 -14.27 1.26 14.36
N ALA A 111 -14.85 2.41 14.73
CA ALA A 111 -14.78 3.62 13.93
C ALA A 111 -13.35 4.18 13.79
N ALA A 112 -12.61 4.27 14.89
CA ALA A 112 -11.23 4.76 14.87
C ALA A 112 -10.30 3.84 14.06
N THR A 113 -10.48 2.53 14.18
CA THR A 113 -9.69 1.55 13.41
C THR A 113 -10.03 1.61 11.94
N ALA A 114 -11.31 1.68 11.57
CA ALA A 114 -11.73 1.81 10.17
C ALA A 114 -11.16 3.08 9.52
N ALA A 115 -11.21 4.21 10.23
CA ALA A 115 -10.64 5.46 9.76
C ALA A 115 -9.13 5.38 9.59
N LEU A 116 -8.40 4.84 10.57
CA LEU A 116 -6.94 4.71 10.49
C LEU A 116 -6.50 3.67 9.46
N VAL A 117 -7.27 2.60 9.25
CA VAL A 117 -7.05 1.65 8.15
C VAL A 117 -7.21 2.33 6.81
N PHE A 118 -8.28 3.12 6.62
CA PHE A 118 -8.50 3.85 5.38
C PHE A 118 -7.39 4.88 5.13
N VAL A 119 -6.93 5.58 6.17
CA VAL A 119 -5.77 6.48 6.09
C VAL A 119 -4.50 5.70 5.74
N ALA A 120 -4.21 4.60 6.42
CA ALA A 120 -3.00 3.80 6.17
C ALA A 120 -2.98 3.24 4.73
N PHE A 121 -4.13 2.82 4.21
CA PHE A 121 -4.30 2.42 2.81
C PHE A 121 -3.98 3.56 1.85
N HIS A 122 -4.50 4.78 2.08
CA HIS A 122 -4.21 5.91 1.20
C HIS A 122 -2.76 6.38 1.30
N VAL A 123 -2.16 6.28 2.49
CA VAL A 123 -0.74 6.55 2.67
C VAL A 123 0.10 5.51 1.92
N HIS A 124 -0.32 4.24 1.90
CA HIS A 124 0.30 3.21 1.05
C HIS A 124 0.31 3.64 -0.43
N LEU A 125 -0.86 3.97 -0.99
CA LEU A 125 -0.96 4.42 -2.39
C LEU A 125 -0.10 5.66 -2.66
N LEU A 126 -0.05 6.59 -1.71
CA LEU A 126 0.79 7.78 -1.84
C LEU A 126 2.28 7.42 -1.87
N CYS A 127 2.72 6.47 -1.04
CA CYS A 127 4.10 5.97 -1.08
C CYS A 127 4.43 5.36 -2.45
N ASP A 128 3.51 4.60 -3.04
CA ASP A 128 3.73 4.01 -4.37
C ASP A 128 3.77 5.08 -5.47
N LEU A 129 2.84 6.04 -5.45
CA LEU A 129 2.84 7.14 -6.42
C LEU A 129 4.12 7.96 -6.40
N LEU A 130 4.68 8.17 -5.20
CA LEU A 130 5.90 8.95 -5.03
C LEU A 130 7.16 8.13 -5.31
N GLY A 131 7.22 6.87 -4.87
CA GLY A 131 8.49 6.17 -4.70
C GLY A 131 8.61 4.81 -5.32
N SER A 132 7.73 4.42 -6.25
CA SER A 132 7.78 3.09 -6.91
C SER A 132 8.53 3.08 -8.25
N GLY A 133 8.86 4.25 -8.82
CA GLY A 133 9.49 4.37 -10.13
C GLY A 133 8.66 5.16 -11.14
N SER A 134 9.33 5.75 -12.12
CA SER A 134 8.66 6.61 -13.12
C SER A 134 7.71 5.84 -14.05
N GLY A 135 6.54 6.42 -14.32
CA GLY A 135 5.58 5.86 -15.29
C GLY A 135 4.76 4.67 -14.79
N TRP A 136 4.78 4.43 -13.48
CA TRP A 136 3.98 3.38 -12.84
C TRP A 136 2.80 3.98 -12.08
N GLY A 137 1.66 4.11 -12.77
CA GLY A 137 0.45 4.73 -12.24
C GLY A 137 -0.42 3.78 -11.42
N ILE A 138 -1.41 4.37 -10.74
CA ILE A 138 -2.43 3.66 -9.97
C ILE A 138 -3.81 3.93 -10.57
N PRO A 139 -4.54 2.92 -11.08
CA PRO A 139 -5.93 3.03 -11.50
C PRO A 139 -6.85 3.11 -10.27
N TRP A 140 -6.83 4.24 -9.57
CA TRP A 140 -7.52 4.45 -8.29
C TRP A 140 -9.00 4.02 -8.34
N LEU A 141 -9.68 4.35 -9.45
CA LEU A 141 -11.12 4.13 -9.66
C LEU A 141 -11.46 2.75 -10.27
N TRP A 142 -10.51 1.83 -10.34
CA TRP A 142 -10.80 0.48 -10.79
C TRP A 142 -11.80 -0.21 -9.85
N PRO A 143 -12.81 -0.97 -10.36
CA PRO A 143 -13.02 -1.38 -11.74
C PRO A 143 -13.90 -0.44 -12.59
N TRP A 144 -14.32 0.72 -12.09
CA TRP A 144 -15.21 1.64 -12.82
C TRP A 144 -14.48 2.47 -13.88
N SER A 145 -13.19 2.72 -13.67
CA SER A 145 -12.33 3.40 -14.64
C SER A 145 -10.94 2.79 -14.65
N ALA A 146 -10.38 2.63 -15.85
CA ALA A 146 -9.01 2.20 -16.05
C ALA A 146 -8.02 3.38 -16.10
N GLN A 147 -8.50 4.61 -15.86
CA GLN A 147 -7.65 5.80 -15.83
C GLN A 147 -6.62 5.67 -14.71
N GLU A 148 -5.34 5.63 -15.08
CA GLU A 148 -4.23 5.65 -14.14
C GLU A 148 -3.96 7.08 -13.66
N TRP A 149 -3.69 7.19 -12.37
CA TRP A 149 -3.23 8.39 -11.70
C TRP A 149 -1.74 8.21 -11.47
N MET A 150 -0.95 9.19 -11.89
CA MET A 150 0.50 9.17 -11.75
C MET A 150 0.99 10.57 -11.42
N LEU A 151 2.14 10.63 -10.75
CA LEU A 151 2.89 11.86 -10.54
C LEU A 151 4.04 11.90 -11.54
N GLU A 152 4.39 13.08 -12.01
CA GLU A 152 5.56 13.25 -12.87
C GLU A 152 6.79 13.64 -12.04
N PRO A 153 8.01 13.33 -12.52
CA PRO A 153 9.23 13.87 -11.94
C PRO A 153 9.14 15.41 -11.83
N PRO A 154 9.62 16.02 -10.72
CA PRO A 154 10.45 15.42 -9.68
C PRO A 154 9.67 14.83 -8.49
N LEU A 155 8.33 14.81 -8.54
CA LEU A 155 7.51 14.30 -7.43
C LEU A 155 7.52 12.77 -7.37
N GLN A 156 7.65 12.10 -8.50
CA GLN A 156 7.88 10.67 -8.59
C GLN A 156 9.38 10.36 -8.69
N TRP A 157 9.88 9.44 -7.87
CA TRP A 157 11.27 8.98 -7.83
C TRP A 157 11.37 7.46 -7.86
N GLU A 158 12.58 6.98 -8.17
CA GLU A 158 12.88 5.54 -8.27
C GLU A 158 12.80 4.82 -6.93
N LEU A 159 12.42 3.55 -6.96
CA LEU A 159 12.29 2.75 -5.73
C LEU A 159 13.58 2.68 -4.92
N VAL A 160 14.70 2.45 -5.60
CA VAL A 160 16.03 2.47 -4.97
C VAL A 160 16.53 3.91 -4.98
N SER A 161 16.09 4.69 -3.99
CA SER A 161 16.43 6.10 -3.86
C SER A 161 16.74 6.50 -2.42
N TRP A 162 17.45 7.60 -2.26
CA TRP A 162 17.79 8.12 -0.94
C TRP A 162 16.53 8.57 -0.18
N GLN A 163 15.47 9.00 -0.88
CA GLN A 163 14.18 9.38 -0.29
C GLN A 163 13.53 8.20 0.44
N ASN A 164 13.49 7.03 -0.20
CA ASN A 164 12.91 5.81 0.40
C ASN A 164 13.79 5.29 1.55
N ILE A 165 15.11 5.37 1.41
CA ILE A 165 16.05 5.03 2.50
C ILE A 165 15.84 5.95 3.70
N LEU A 166 15.77 7.27 3.46
CA LEU A 166 15.55 8.26 4.52
C LEU A 166 14.20 8.05 5.21
N THR A 167 13.14 7.78 4.45
CA THR A 167 11.81 7.49 4.99
C THR A 167 11.84 6.27 5.90
N THR A 168 12.53 5.20 5.49
CA THR A 168 12.73 3.98 6.27
C THR A 168 13.47 4.27 7.57
N VAL A 169 14.57 5.03 7.51
CA VAL A 169 15.36 5.42 8.68
C VAL A 169 14.52 6.27 9.66
N ILE A 170 13.73 7.23 9.16
CA ILE A 170 12.81 8.03 9.98
C ILE A 170 11.78 7.13 10.67
N CYS A 171 11.21 6.16 9.96
CA CYS A 171 10.25 5.23 10.55
C CYS A 171 10.87 4.40 11.67
N ILE A 172 12.08 3.86 11.47
CA ILE A 172 12.81 3.09 12.49
C ILE A 172 13.05 3.96 13.74
N MET A 173 13.52 5.20 13.56
CA MET A 173 13.74 6.14 14.67
C MET A 173 12.43 6.47 15.40
N ALA A 174 11.34 6.72 14.67
CA ALA A 174 10.02 7.00 15.25
C ALA A 174 9.51 5.79 16.07
N ILE A 175 9.65 4.57 15.56
CA ILE A 175 9.30 3.33 16.27
C ILE A 175 10.13 3.19 17.54
N ALA A 176 11.43 3.46 17.50
CA ALA A 176 12.30 3.41 18.69
C ALA A 176 11.86 4.43 19.75
N VAL A 177 11.52 5.66 19.33
CA VAL A 177 10.99 6.71 20.21
C VAL A 177 9.64 6.30 20.82
N VAL A 178 8.73 5.72 20.03
CA VAL A 178 7.46 5.19 20.52
C VAL A 178 7.70 4.03 21.51
N GLY A 179 8.64 3.14 21.23
CA GLY A 179 9.05 2.07 22.15
C GLY A 179 9.51 2.61 23.50
N ALA A 180 10.40 3.61 23.48
CA ALA A 180 10.91 4.24 24.68
C ALA A 180 9.84 4.99 25.50
N ARG A 181 8.87 5.64 24.83
CA ARG A 181 7.83 6.48 25.49
C ARG A 181 6.55 5.73 25.86
N ARG A 182 6.13 4.78 25.03
CA ARG A 182 4.81 4.12 25.13
C ARG A 182 4.91 2.61 25.39
N GLY A 183 6.11 2.05 25.46
CA GLY A 183 6.32 0.65 25.83
C GLY A 183 5.81 -0.38 24.82
N ARG A 184 5.82 -0.03 23.52
CA ARG A 184 5.37 -0.90 22.42
C ARG A 184 6.10 -0.54 21.13
N THR A 185 6.41 -1.53 20.30
CA THR A 185 6.97 -1.33 18.95
C THR A 185 6.21 -2.13 17.90
N ILE A 186 6.58 -1.98 16.62
CA ILE A 186 6.01 -2.79 15.54
C ILE A 186 6.26 -4.29 15.72
N VAL A 187 7.30 -4.67 16.48
CA VAL A 187 7.61 -6.08 16.76
C VAL A 187 6.44 -6.78 17.45
N GLU A 188 5.58 -6.03 18.15
CA GLU A 188 4.35 -6.56 18.75
C GLU A 188 3.46 -7.27 17.73
N VAL A 189 3.51 -6.92 16.45
CA VAL A 189 2.72 -7.54 15.38
C VAL A 189 3.06 -9.02 15.24
N VAL A 190 4.34 -9.35 15.33
CA VAL A 190 4.86 -10.72 15.17
C VAL A 190 4.93 -11.44 16.52
N SER A 191 5.46 -10.81 17.56
CA SER A 191 5.66 -11.46 18.87
C SER A 191 5.68 -10.47 20.02
N VAL A 192 4.77 -10.65 20.99
CA VAL A 192 4.71 -9.84 22.22
C VAL A 192 5.96 -10.06 23.09
N ARG A 193 6.51 -11.28 23.10
CA ARG A 193 7.72 -11.59 23.86
C ARG A 193 8.93 -10.84 23.30
N ALA A 194 9.10 -10.88 21.98
CA ALA A 194 10.18 -10.15 21.31
C ALA A 194 10.00 -8.63 21.46
N ASP A 195 8.77 -8.13 21.34
CA ASP A 195 8.45 -6.71 21.53
C ASP A 195 8.86 -6.22 22.92
N THR A 196 8.57 -7.01 23.96
CA THR A 196 8.97 -6.69 25.34
C THR A 196 10.49 -6.53 25.45
N ALA A 197 11.26 -7.46 24.89
CA ALA A 197 12.72 -7.39 24.90
C ALA A 197 13.25 -6.16 24.14
N VAL A 198 12.66 -5.84 22.98
CA VAL A 198 13.02 -4.65 22.20
C VAL A 198 12.70 -3.37 22.96
N VAL A 199 11.51 -3.28 23.57
CA VAL A 199 11.08 -2.15 24.39
C VAL A 199 12.03 -1.93 25.56
N GLU A 200 12.46 -2.98 26.26
CA GLU A 200 13.44 -2.87 27.34
C GLU A 200 14.75 -2.24 26.85
N VAL A 201 15.26 -2.68 25.70
CA VAL A 201 16.46 -2.11 25.11
C VAL A 201 16.23 -0.64 24.77
N MET A 202 15.12 -0.29 24.12
CA MET A 202 14.81 1.10 23.76
C MET A 202 14.69 1.99 25.00
N GLN A 203 14.03 1.54 26.05
CA GLN A 203 13.88 2.30 27.30
C GLN A 203 15.21 2.52 28.03
N ARG A 204 16.13 1.55 27.98
CA ARG A 204 17.48 1.68 28.56
C ARG A 204 18.36 2.63 27.74
N ARG A 205 18.34 2.50 26.41
CA ARG A 205 19.22 3.26 25.50
C ARG A 205 18.73 4.69 25.24
N LEU A 206 17.42 4.91 25.28
CA LEU A 206 16.78 6.20 25.04
C LEU A 206 16.15 6.77 26.32
N ALA A 207 16.75 6.49 27.48
CA ALA A 207 16.27 6.98 28.78
C ALA A 207 16.15 8.52 28.83
N TRP A 208 16.92 9.24 28.00
CA TRP A 208 16.85 10.69 27.86
C TRP A 208 15.57 11.18 27.15
N VAL A 209 14.91 10.34 26.36
CA VAL A 209 13.64 10.65 25.65
C VAL A 209 12.43 10.57 26.60
N ARG A 210 12.62 9.98 27.78
CA ARG A 210 11.63 9.78 28.84
C ARG A 210 11.38 11.03 29.71
N THR A 211 11.96 12.18 29.37
CA THR A 211 11.90 13.41 30.17
C THR A 211 10.46 13.87 30.46
N ARG A 212 10.06 13.59 31.71
CA ARG A 212 9.15 14.29 32.64
C ARG A 212 7.83 14.83 32.03
N ARG A 213 6.74 14.11 32.27
CA ARG A 213 5.47 14.74 32.65
C ARG A 213 5.46 14.90 34.17
#